data_AF-A0A9X2JHG9-F1
#
_entry.id   AF-A0A9X2JHG9-F1
#
_cell.length_a   1.000
_cell.length_b   1.000
_cell.length_c   1.000
_cell.angle_alpha   90.00
_cell.angle_beta   90.00
_cell.angle_gamma   90.00
#
_symmetry.space_group_name_H-M   'P 1'
#
loop_
_entity.id
_entity.type
_entity.pdbx_description
1 polymer ?
#
loop_
_entity_poly.entity_id
_entity_poly.type
_entity_poly.pdbx_seq_one_letter_code
_entity_poly.pdbx_strand_id
1 'polypeptide(L)'
;MRRRKIIWLIPVVISVLAWAIFAIPQYLVGIHQRSVTRELAAWEEDYRGIESHQDAVRTAEMIEYVQQYYVPKDGYRSTPRIEAALERQRQETVAAFIGSLRQYTGQNFGDDAAKWRAFLHASATERAAEKGEIETTAQPAP
;
A
#
# COMPACT_ATOMS: atom_id res chain seq x y z
N MET A 1 3.31 33.65 -50.07
CA MET A 1 2.48 32.63 -49.37
C MET A 1 3.20 31.79 -48.31
N ARG A 2 4.50 31.41 -48.46
CA ARG A 2 5.21 30.56 -47.47
C ARG A 2 5.39 31.19 -46.07
N ARG A 3 5.63 32.51 -45.97
CA ARG A 3 5.85 33.20 -44.67
C ARG A 3 4.59 33.27 -43.78
N ARG A 4 3.40 33.36 -44.37
CA ARG A 4 2.13 33.35 -43.60
C ARG A 4 1.83 32.00 -42.94
N LYS A 5 2.26 30.89 -43.55
CA LYS A 5 2.09 29.54 -42.96
C LYS A 5 3.01 29.31 -41.74
N ILE A 6 4.21 29.88 -41.76
CA ILE A 6 5.18 29.78 -40.66
C ILE A 6 4.67 30.49 -39.40
N ILE A 7 4.02 31.65 -39.56
CA ILE A 7 3.47 32.43 -38.44
C ILE A 7 2.39 31.64 -37.68
N TRP A 8 1.58 30.83 -38.38
CA TRP A 8 0.54 30.00 -37.75
C TRP A 8 1.08 28.70 -37.14
N LEU A 9 2.25 28.21 -37.57
CA LEU A 9 2.85 27.00 -37.01
C LEU A 9 3.42 27.22 -35.61
N ILE A 10 3.96 28.41 -35.34
CA ILE A 10 4.56 28.75 -34.04
C ILE A 10 3.57 28.60 -32.87
N PRO A 11 2.37 29.22 -32.89
CA PRO A 11 1.42 29.08 -31.78
C PRO A 11 0.91 27.65 -31.62
N VAL A 12 0.77 26.89 -32.71
CA VAL A 12 0.40 25.47 -32.66
C VAL A 12 1.48 24.65 -31.95
N VAL A 13 2.74 24.84 -32.31
CA VAL A 13 3.87 24.15 -31.67
C VAL A 13 3.96 24.49 -30.19
N ILE A 14 3.83 25.78 -29.83
CA ILE A 14 3.83 26.21 -28.42
C ILE A 14 2.67 25.57 -27.65
N SER A 15 1.47 25.51 -28.24
CA SER A 15 0.29 24.92 -27.61
C SER A 15 0.47 23.42 -27.36
N VAL A 16 1.04 22.69 -28.33
CA VAL A 16 1.35 21.26 -28.18
C VAL A 16 2.40 21.03 -27.10
N LEU A 17 3.46 21.84 -27.06
CA LEU A 17 4.51 21.74 -26.04
C LEU A 17 3.97 22.06 -24.63
N ALA A 18 3.18 23.12 -24.50
CA ALA A 18 2.54 23.49 -23.24
C ALA A 18 1.62 22.35 -22.75
N TRP A 19 0.80 21.77 -23.64
CA TRP A 19 -0.02 20.62 -23.30
C TRP A 19 0.81 19.41 -22.86
N ALA A 20 1.89 19.10 -23.58
CA ALA A 20 2.76 17.96 -23.29
C ALA A 20 3.42 18.05 -21.90
N ILE A 21 3.79 19.26 -21.45
CA ILE A 21 4.38 19.50 -20.12
C ILE A 21 3.45 19.01 -18.99
N PHE A 22 2.13 19.15 -19.16
CA PHE A 22 1.15 18.71 -18.16
C PHE A 22 0.67 17.27 -18.39
N ALA A 23 0.52 16.84 -19.65
CA ALA A 23 -0.04 15.54 -19.99
C ALA A 23 0.93 14.37 -19.75
N ILE A 24 2.22 14.54 -20.05
CA ILE A 24 3.22 13.46 -19.92
C ILE A 24 3.39 13.00 -18.47
N PRO A 25 3.56 13.89 -17.46
CA PRO A 25 3.69 13.47 -16.07
C PRO A 25 2.46 12.69 -15.58
N GLN A 26 1.24 13.18 -15.88
CA GLN A 26 0.00 12.50 -15.49
C GLN A 26 -0.12 11.10 -16.11
N TYR A 27 0.34 10.93 -17.35
CA TYR A 27 0.36 9.65 -18.04
C TYR A 27 1.34 8.67 -17.38
N LEU A 28 2.57 9.11 -17.08
CA LEU A 28 3.58 8.28 -16.41
C LEU A 28 3.14 7.87 -14.99
N VAL A 29 2.60 8.81 -14.21
CA VAL A 29 1.99 8.50 -12.90
C VAL A 29 0.86 7.49 -13.07
N GLY A 30 0.02 7.64 -14.09
CA GLY A 30 -1.06 6.71 -14.38
C GLY A 30 -0.62 5.30 -14.78
N ILE A 31 0.56 5.13 -15.38
CA ILE A 31 1.15 3.80 -15.62
C ILE A 31 1.55 3.18 -14.28
N HIS A 32 2.28 3.93 -13.46
CA HIS A 32 2.76 3.43 -12.19
C HIS A 32 1.61 3.10 -11.22
N GLN A 33 0.58 3.96 -11.11
CA GLN A 33 -0.61 3.69 -10.30
C GLN A 33 -1.35 2.42 -10.75
N ARG A 34 -1.45 2.15 -12.06
CA ARG A 34 -2.01 0.89 -12.58
C ARG A 34 -1.13 -0.31 -12.26
N SER A 35 0.18 -0.14 -12.22
CA SER A 35 1.10 -1.19 -11.77
C SER A 35 0.87 -1.51 -10.29
N VAL A 36 0.83 -0.49 -9.44
CA VAL A 36 0.56 -0.62 -8.00
C VAL A 36 -0.81 -1.26 -7.76
N THR A 37 -1.84 -0.89 -8.52
CA THR A 37 -3.16 -1.52 -8.42
C THR A 37 -3.07 -3.03 -8.62
N ARG A 38 -2.29 -3.50 -9.60
CA ARG A 38 -2.10 -4.95 -9.82
C ARG A 38 -1.28 -5.62 -8.73
N GLU A 39 -0.30 -4.92 -8.19
CA GLU A 39 0.52 -5.40 -7.08
C GLU A 39 -0.30 -5.57 -5.79
N LEU A 40 -1.19 -4.62 -5.48
CA LEU A 40 -2.12 -4.72 -4.36
C LEU A 40 -3.07 -5.91 -4.50
N ALA A 41 -3.56 -6.17 -5.72
CA ALA A 41 -4.38 -7.35 -6.01
C ALA A 41 -3.58 -8.66 -5.88
N ALA A 42 -2.28 -8.65 -6.19
CA ALA A 42 -1.42 -9.82 -5.98
C ALA A 42 -1.19 -10.08 -4.49
N TRP A 43 -0.96 -9.03 -3.68
CA TRP A 43 -0.83 -9.18 -2.23
C TRP A 43 -2.10 -9.71 -1.57
N GLU A 44 -3.28 -9.34 -2.06
CA GLU A 44 -4.53 -9.95 -1.59
C GLU A 44 -4.50 -11.49 -1.69
N GLU A 45 -3.94 -12.03 -2.78
CA GLU A 45 -3.78 -13.48 -2.96
C GLU A 45 -2.70 -14.03 -2.01
N ASP A 46 -1.53 -13.38 -1.96
CA ASP A 46 -0.38 -13.83 -1.15
C ASP A 46 -0.71 -13.92 0.36
N TYR A 47 -1.59 -13.04 0.85
CA TYR A 47 -1.98 -12.98 2.27
C TYR A 47 -3.38 -13.55 2.55
N ARG A 48 -4.00 -14.25 1.59
CA ARG A 48 -5.32 -14.88 1.80
C ARG A 48 -5.28 -16.01 2.83
N GLY A 49 -4.14 -16.67 2.99
CA GLY A 49 -3.94 -17.79 3.92
C GLY A 49 -2.82 -17.50 4.91
N ILE A 50 -3.16 -17.04 6.11
CA ILE A 50 -2.17 -16.90 7.19
C ILE A 50 -1.96 -18.27 7.83
N GLU A 51 -0.79 -18.86 7.60
CA GLU A 51 -0.44 -20.20 8.10
C GLU A 51 0.42 -20.14 9.37
N SER A 52 1.16 -19.05 9.57
CA SER A 52 2.06 -18.88 10.71
C SER A 52 1.86 -17.57 11.47
N HIS A 53 2.42 -17.51 12.67
CA HIS A 53 2.43 -16.27 13.45
C HIS A 53 3.24 -15.17 12.76
N GLN A 54 4.32 -15.53 12.07
CA GLN A 54 5.12 -14.57 11.31
C GLN A 54 4.33 -13.99 10.14
N ASP A 55 3.52 -14.80 9.46
CA ASP A 55 2.63 -14.32 8.39
C ASP A 55 1.58 -13.36 8.94
N ALA A 56 1.04 -13.63 10.15
CA ALA A 56 0.10 -12.75 10.81
C ALA A 56 0.73 -11.38 11.13
N VAL A 57 1.95 -11.37 11.68
CA VAL A 57 2.68 -10.12 11.98
C VAL A 57 2.94 -9.34 10.69
N ARG A 58 3.43 -10.02 9.64
CA ARG A 58 3.66 -9.39 8.34
C ARG A 58 2.37 -8.84 7.73
N THR A 59 1.26 -9.58 7.81
CA THR A 59 -0.04 -9.12 7.32
C THR A 59 -0.49 -7.84 8.06
N ALA A 60 -0.28 -7.77 9.38
CA ALA A 60 -0.59 -6.58 10.16
C ALA A 60 0.28 -5.36 9.77
N GLU A 61 1.57 -5.57 9.48
CA GLU A 61 2.45 -4.52 8.95
C GLU A 61 2.00 -4.04 7.56
N MET A 62 1.53 -4.97 6.72
CA MET A 62 1.05 -4.64 5.37
C MET A 62 -0.22 -3.78 5.38
N ILE A 63 -1.07 -3.86 6.41
CA ILE A 63 -2.22 -2.95 6.57
C ILE A 63 -1.74 -1.50 6.66
N GLU A 64 -0.78 -1.23 7.55
CA GLU A 64 -0.21 0.12 7.71
C GLU A 64 0.49 0.58 6.43
N TYR A 65 1.27 -0.31 5.81
CA TYR A 65 1.95 -0.01 4.56
C TYR A 65 0.96 0.41 3.47
N VAL A 66 -0.09 -0.38 3.21
CA VAL A 66 -1.07 -0.07 2.17
C VAL A 66 -1.82 1.24 2.48
N GLN A 67 -2.16 1.49 3.75
CA GLN A 67 -2.82 2.73 4.17
C GLN A 67 -1.95 3.97 3.93
N GLN A 68 -0.64 3.88 4.15
CA GLN A 68 0.26 5.04 4.04
C GLN A 68 0.81 5.25 2.63
N TYR A 69 1.01 4.16 1.88
CA TYR A 69 1.79 4.21 0.64
C TYR A 69 0.90 4.28 -0.61
N TYR A 70 1.21 5.18 -1.55
CA TYR A 70 0.47 5.40 -2.81
C TYR A 70 -0.86 6.17 -2.68
N VAL A 71 -0.96 7.09 -1.72
CA VAL A 71 -2.06 8.07 -1.67
C VAL A 71 -1.80 9.18 -2.70
N PRO A 72 -2.77 9.49 -3.59
CA PRO A 72 -2.64 10.60 -4.54
C PRO A 72 -2.36 11.94 -3.84
N LYS A 73 -1.19 12.53 -4.12
CA LYS A 73 -0.73 13.83 -3.60
C LYS A 73 -0.12 14.66 -4.72
N ASP A 74 0.16 15.93 -4.49
CA ASP A 74 0.82 16.78 -5.50
C ASP A 74 2.11 16.12 -6.02
N GLY A 75 2.27 16.10 -7.35
CA GLY A 75 3.35 15.36 -8.03
C GLY A 75 3.10 13.85 -8.21
N TYR A 76 2.04 13.30 -7.64
CA TYR A 76 1.60 11.90 -7.76
C TYR A 76 0.09 11.82 -8.10
N ARG A 77 -0.36 12.71 -8.99
CA ARG A 77 -1.75 12.75 -9.48
C ARG A 77 -1.83 12.18 -10.89
N SER A 78 -2.87 11.43 -11.16
CA SER A 78 -3.23 10.99 -12.51
C SER A 78 -4.66 11.39 -12.82
N THR A 79 -5.31 10.68 -13.75
CA THR A 79 -6.73 10.89 -14.03
C THR A 79 -7.59 10.42 -12.85
N PRO A 80 -8.73 11.07 -12.57
CA PRO A 80 -9.64 10.66 -11.49
C PRO A 80 -10.05 9.19 -11.56
N ARG A 81 -10.20 8.64 -12.77
CA ARG A 81 -10.53 7.23 -12.97
C ARG A 81 -9.46 6.28 -12.46
N ILE A 82 -8.18 6.58 -12.69
CA ILE A 82 -7.07 5.73 -12.24
C ILE A 82 -6.92 5.83 -10.72
N GLU A 83 -7.02 7.04 -10.18
CA GLU A 83 -6.94 7.25 -8.72
C GLU A 83 -8.08 6.56 -7.98
N ALA A 84 -9.31 6.61 -8.49
CA ALA A 84 -10.44 5.90 -7.91
C ALA A 84 -10.27 4.38 -7.96
N ALA A 85 -9.68 3.85 -9.03
CA ALA A 85 -9.38 2.42 -9.14
C ALA A 85 -8.31 1.98 -8.12
N LEU A 86 -7.27 2.81 -7.94
CA LEU A 86 -6.23 2.57 -6.95
C LEU A 86 -6.79 2.60 -5.52
N GLU A 87 -7.60 3.61 -5.19
CA GLU A 87 -8.19 3.74 -3.86
C GLU A 87 -9.15 2.58 -3.54
N ARG A 88 -9.99 2.19 -4.50
CA ARG A 88 -10.86 1.02 -4.32
C ARG A 88 -10.04 -0.24 -4.05
N GLN A 89 -9.00 -0.50 -4.84
CA GLN A 89 -8.16 -1.69 -4.66
C GLN A 89 -7.43 -1.65 -3.30
N ARG A 90 -6.96 -0.49 -2.84
CA ARG A 90 -6.35 -0.36 -1.50
C ARG A 90 -7.33 -0.78 -0.40
N GLN A 91 -8.58 -0.32 -0.48
CA GLN A 91 -9.62 -0.69 0.48
C GLN A 91 -9.94 -2.18 0.45
N GLU A 92 -10.04 -2.77 -0.75
CA GLU A 92 -10.26 -4.21 -0.94
C GLU A 92 -9.10 -5.03 -0.34
N THR A 93 -7.85 -4.65 -0.63
CA THR A 93 -6.65 -5.32 -0.09
C THR A 93 -6.58 -5.22 1.44
N VAL A 94 -6.84 -4.05 2.03
CA VAL A 94 -6.87 -3.89 3.50
C VAL A 94 -7.98 -4.74 4.12
N ALA A 95 -9.17 -4.74 3.53
CA ALA A 95 -10.28 -5.56 4.01
C ALA A 95 -9.95 -7.05 3.96
N ALA A 96 -9.25 -7.51 2.92
CA ALA A 96 -8.78 -8.88 2.81
C ALA A 96 -7.77 -9.24 3.91
N PHE A 97 -6.77 -8.39 4.17
CA PHE A 97 -5.81 -8.59 5.25
C PHE A 97 -6.48 -8.69 6.63
N ILE A 98 -7.45 -7.82 6.90
CA ILE A 98 -8.26 -7.87 8.14
C ILE A 98 -9.05 -9.18 8.21
N GLY A 99 -9.64 -9.60 7.08
CA GLY A 99 -10.35 -10.87 6.96
C GLY A 99 -9.46 -12.06 7.32
N SER A 100 -8.27 -12.15 6.74
CA SER A 100 -7.29 -13.20 7.00
C SER A 100 -6.83 -13.20 8.47
N LEU A 101 -6.52 -12.02 9.02
CA LEU A 101 -6.11 -11.87 10.43
C LEU A 101 -7.22 -12.30 11.39
N ARG A 102 -8.47 -11.93 11.09
CA ARG A 102 -9.63 -12.36 11.86
C ARG A 102 -9.83 -13.87 11.79
N GLN A 103 -9.67 -14.48 10.63
CA GLN A 103 -9.76 -15.93 10.47
C GLN A 103 -8.67 -16.66 11.27
N TYR A 104 -7.44 -16.13 11.28
CA TYR A 104 -6.31 -16.73 11.99
C TYR A 104 -6.39 -16.55 13.53
N THR A 105 -6.77 -15.36 13.99
CA THR A 105 -6.72 -15.00 15.43
C THR A 105 -8.05 -15.11 16.16
N GLY A 106 -9.17 -15.11 15.44
CA GLY A 106 -10.51 -14.94 16.01
C GLY A 106 -10.84 -13.53 16.52
N GLN A 107 -9.88 -12.59 16.45
CA GLN A 107 -10.05 -11.20 16.90
C GLN A 107 -10.51 -10.28 15.76
N ASN A 108 -10.97 -9.07 16.10
CA ASN A 108 -11.27 -8.03 15.12
C ASN A 108 -10.89 -6.65 15.65
N PHE A 109 -9.76 -6.12 15.19
CA PHE A 109 -9.32 -4.76 15.50
C PHE A 109 -9.58 -3.77 14.36
N GLY A 110 -10.33 -4.20 13.32
CA GLY A 110 -10.56 -3.38 12.14
C GLY A 110 -9.25 -3.10 11.41
N ASP A 111 -9.09 -1.87 10.94
CA ASP A 111 -7.94 -1.37 10.17
C ASP A 111 -6.83 -0.77 11.05
N ASP A 112 -6.90 -0.96 12.37
CA ASP A 112 -5.89 -0.52 13.33
C ASP A 112 -4.70 -1.49 13.35
N ALA A 113 -3.74 -1.24 12.46
CA ALA A 113 -2.51 -2.03 12.36
C ALA A 113 -1.70 -2.07 13.67
N ALA A 114 -1.74 -0.99 14.48
CA ALA A 114 -1.01 -0.94 15.74
C ALA A 114 -1.61 -1.90 16.77
N LYS A 115 -2.94 -1.97 16.88
CA LYS A 115 -3.62 -2.95 17.74
C LYS A 115 -3.37 -4.38 17.29
N TRP A 116 -3.41 -4.65 15.98
CA TRP A 116 -3.06 -5.98 15.45
C TRP A 116 -1.65 -6.40 15.85
N ARG A 117 -0.65 -5.53 15.65
CA ARG A 117 0.75 -5.82 16.02
C ARG A 117 0.90 -6.03 17.53
N ALA A 118 0.32 -5.15 18.35
CA ALA A 118 0.39 -5.27 19.81
C ALA A 118 -0.18 -6.60 20.31
N PHE A 119 -1.34 -7.00 19.78
CA PHE A 119 -1.97 -8.29 20.11
C PHE A 119 -1.06 -9.47 19.72
N LEU A 120 -0.57 -9.48 18.49
CA LEU A 120 0.27 -10.57 18.00
C LEU A 120 1.57 -10.71 18.80
N HIS A 121 2.24 -9.59 19.13
CA HIS A 121 3.44 -9.62 19.96
C HIS A 121 3.16 -10.16 21.37
N ALA A 122 2.07 -9.74 22.03
CA ALA A 122 1.70 -10.24 23.34
C ALA A 122 1.46 -11.76 23.32
N SER A 123 0.72 -12.26 22.32
CA SER A 123 0.46 -13.69 22.18
C SER A 123 1.73 -14.52 21.91
N ALA A 124 2.75 -13.95 21.25
CA ALA A 124 4.03 -14.62 21.08
C ALA A 124 4.78 -14.77 22.40
N THR A 125 4.81 -13.71 23.21
CA THR A 125 5.45 -13.72 24.53
C THR A 125 4.80 -14.72 25.47
N GLU A 126 3.46 -14.78 25.51
CA GLU A 126 2.71 -15.75 26.31
C GLU A 126 3.04 -17.20 25.90
N ARG A 127 3.05 -17.49 24.59
CA ARG A 127 3.43 -18.83 24.09
C ARG A 127 4.87 -19.21 24.40
N ALA A 128 5.79 -18.25 24.38
CA ALA A 128 7.19 -18.49 24.76
C ALA A 128 7.33 -18.76 26.27
N ALA A 129 6.56 -18.05 27.09
CA ALA A 129 6.48 -18.28 28.54
C ALA A 129 5.93 -19.67 28.86
N GLU A 130 4.86 -20.08 28.19
CA GLU A 130 4.25 -21.42 28.35
C GLU A 130 5.20 -22.55 27.95
N LYS A 131 6.05 -22.32 26.93
CA LYS A 131 7.05 -23.29 26.48
C LYS A 131 8.30 -23.35 27.36
N GLY A 132 8.40 -22.51 28.38
CA GLY A 132 9.59 -22.44 29.24
C GLY A 132 10.85 -21.92 28.53
N GLU A 133 10.71 -21.26 27.37
CA GLU A 133 11.82 -20.72 26.58
C GLU A 133 12.31 -19.35 27.10
N ILE A 134 11.70 -18.81 28.16
CA ILE A 134 12.21 -17.62 28.82
C ILE A 134 13.32 -18.04 29.78
N GLU A 135 14.53 -18.22 29.22
CA GLU A 135 15.76 -18.25 30.00
C GLU A 135 15.83 -16.95 30.81
N THR A 136 15.53 -17.07 32.10
CA THR A 136 15.73 -16.00 33.08
C THR A 136 17.23 -15.73 33.12
N THR A 137 17.69 -14.78 32.32
CA THR A 137 18.95 -14.07 32.55
C THR A 137 18.73 -13.15 33.75
N ALA A 138 18.50 -13.76 34.92
CA ALA A 138 18.69 -13.10 36.19
C ALA A 138 20.19 -12.82 36.30
N GLN A 139 20.54 -11.59 35.95
CA GLN A 139 21.84 -11.02 36.23
C GLN A 139 21.99 -10.93 37.76
N PRO A 140 22.90 -11.68 38.41
CA PRO A 140 23.20 -11.41 39.79
C PRO A 140 24.00 -10.10 39.85
N ALA A 141 23.45 -9.10 40.54
CA ALA A 141 24.25 -8.04 41.15
C ALA A 141 24.88 -8.59 42.44
N PRO A 142 25.98 -8.02 42.96
CA PRO A 142 26.73 -6.84 42.50
C PRO A 142 28.03 -7.15 41.72
#